data_AF-A0A2M8NL16-F1
#
_entry.id   AF-A0A2M8NL16-F1
#
_cell.length_a   1.000
_cell.length_b   1.000
_cell.length_c   1.000
_cell.angle_alpha   90.00
_cell.angle_beta   90.00
_cell.angle_gamma   90.00
#
_symmetry.space_group_name_H-M   'P 1'
#
loop_
_entity.id
_entity.type
_entity.pdbx_description
1 polymer ?
#
loop_
_entity_poly.entity_id
_entity_poly.type
_entity_poly.pdbx_seq_one_letter_code
_entity_poly.pdbx_strand_id
1 'polypeptide(L)'
;MIWLIRQVAKDFRHWDRPTQIALMLSLALLIPTIGIAISAPEAMRPIAWFGAGALLITAQIAVMWGGRGMVSAFTSAQQAYLAGDLDKTAALLESLRERGRADMRALTLLGNTYRQMGRLDDSLSRLYEALDKAPDHPFPLIGIGRTLLSGGQYDLAAEAFDRALTADTPQREDVCFDLAHALYRGGRVEEARAVLNESAPPDDANEALMYAYLRWRLGIGERPSGMLIESGIVFWRNAAARFADTDYGASLAGDVEMLSRWMEEER
;
A
#
# COMPACT_ATOMS: atom_id res chain seq x y z
N MET A 1 4.73 -24.56 -9.20
CA MET A 1 3.65 -25.31 -9.87
C MET A 1 2.43 -25.56 -8.97
N ILE A 2 2.59 -26.12 -7.76
CA ILE A 2 1.48 -26.42 -6.83
C ILE A 2 0.69 -25.17 -6.38
N TRP A 3 1.38 -24.05 -6.15
CA TRP A 3 0.75 -22.76 -5.80
C TRP A 3 -0.22 -22.28 -6.89
N LEU A 4 0.22 -22.31 -8.15
CA LEU A 4 -0.58 -21.90 -9.31
C LEU A 4 -1.84 -22.78 -9.45
N ILE A 5 -1.70 -24.09 -9.25
CA ILE A 5 -2.83 -25.03 -9.31
C ILE A 5 -3.85 -24.73 -8.19
N ARG A 6 -3.39 -24.47 -6.96
CA ARG A 6 -4.28 -24.12 -5.83
C ARG A 6 -5.02 -22.79 -6.08
N GLN A 7 -4.33 -21.82 -6.67
CA GLN A 7 -4.91 -20.51 -6.96
C GLN A 7 -5.94 -20.59 -8.10
N VAL A 8 -5.59 -21.25 -9.20
CA VAL A 8 -6.53 -21.53 -10.30
C VAL A 8 -7.75 -22.29 -9.78
N ALA A 9 -7.58 -23.30 -8.93
CA ALA A 9 -8.70 -24.04 -8.36
C ALA A 9 -9.63 -23.19 -7.47
N LYS A 10 -9.06 -22.25 -6.69
CA LYS A 10 -9.82 -21.34 -5.84
C LYS A 10 -10.67 -20.37 -6.66
N ASP A 11 -10.10 -19.85 -7.75
CA ASP A 11 -10.72 -18.79 -8.54
C ASP A 11 -11.51 -19.30 -9.76
N PHE A 12 -11.35 -20.59 -10.12
CA PHE A 12 -11.98 -21.21 -11.28
C PHE A 12 -13.49 -20.97 -11.36
N ARG A 13 -14.18 -21.05 -10.22
CA ARG A 13 -15.64 -20.84 -10.14
C ARG A 13 -16.08 -19.42 -10.51
N HIS A 14 -15.17 -18.46 -10.48
CA HIS A 14 -15.43 -17.05 -10.78
C HIS A 14 -15.07 -16.66 -12.22
N TRP A 15 -14.49 -17.58 -13.00
CA TRP A 15 -14.21 -17.33 -14.41
C TRP A 15 -15.51 -17.28 -15.23
N ASP A 16 -15.46 -16.67 -16.41
CA ASP A 16 -16.59 -16.69 -17.32
C ASP A 16 -16.90 -18.13 -17.77
N ARG A 17 -18.19 -18.43 -17.96
CA ARG A 17 -18.69 -19.76 -18.32
C ARG A 17 -17.98 -20.34 -19.56
N PRO A 18 -17.75 -19.59 -20.65
CA PRO A 18 -17.00 -20.09 -21.80
C PRO A 18 -15.60 -20.58 -21.44
N THR A 19 -14.84 -19.81 -20.68
CA THR A 19 -13.47 -20.18 -20.28
C THR A 19 -13.44 -21.38 -19.34
N GLN A 20 -14.41 -21.49 -18.42
CA GLN A 20 -14.55 -22.68 -17.56
C GLN A 20 -14.77 -23.94 -18.39
N ILE A 21 -15.71 -23.87 -19.35
CA ILE A 21 -16.04 -24.99 -20.24
C ILE A 21 -14.84 -25.37 -21.10
N ALA A 22 -14.14 -24.38 -21.67
CA ALA A 22 -12.94 -24.63 -22.48
C ALA A 22 -11.85 -25.36 -21.70
N LEU A 23 -11.56 -24.92 -20.46
CA LEU A 23 -10.57 -25.58 -19.61
C LEU A 23 -11.01 -27.01 -19.24
N MET A 24 -12.27 -27.20 -18.82
CA MET A 24 -12.79 -28.52 -18.46
C MET A 24 -12.75 -29.50 -19.63
N LEU A 25 -13.19 -29.08 -20.82
CA LEU A 25 -13.17 -29.90 -22.02
C LEU A 25 -11.74 -30.25 -22.44
N SER A 26 -10.83 -29.28 -22.40
CA SER A 26 -9.42 -29.53 -22.74
C SER A 26 -8.78 -30.57 -21.83
N LEU A 27 -9.01 -30.49 -20.52
CA LEU A 27 -8.47 -31.44 -19.54
C LEU A 27 -9.13 -32.81 -19.62
N ALA A 28 -10.45 -32.85 -19.84
CA ALA A 28 -11.21 -34.10 -19.98
C ALA A 28 -10.80 -34.90 -21.22
N LEU A 29 -10.51 -34.21 -22.33
CA LEU A 29 -10.05 -34.86 -23.57
C LEU A 29 -8.54 -35.17 -23.55
N LEU A 30 -7.75 -34.46 -22.75
CA LEU A 30 -6.29 -34.64 -22.74
C LEU A 30 -5.88 -36.04 -22.28
N ILE A 31 -6.50 -36.55 -21.21
CA ILE A 31 -6.19 -37.88 -20.64
C ILE A 31 -6.42 -39.01 -21.67
N PRO A 32 -7.60 -39.15 -22.30
CA PRO A 32 -7.81 -40.19 -23.31
C PRO A 32 -6.92 -39.99 -24.54
N THR A 33 -6.63 -38.75 -24.95
CA THR A 33 -5.76 -38.48 -26.10
C THR A 33 -4.30 -38.91 -25.83
N ILE A 34 -3.79 -38.67 -24.61
CA ILE A 34 -2.48 -39.18 -24.17
C ILE A 34 -2.50 -40.71 -24.09
N GLY A 35 -3.57 -41.31 -23.57
CA GLY A 35 -3.73 -42.77 -23.53
C GLY A 35 -3.62 -43.39 -24.93
N ILE A 36 -4.32 -42.81 -25.91
CA ILE A 36 -4.24 -43.20 -27.33
C ILE A 36 -2.82 -42.98 -27.86
N ALA A 37 -2.17 -41.87 -27.55
CA ALA A 37 -0.81 -41.58 -28.03
C ALA A 37 0.24 -42.61 -27.56
N ILE A 38 0.02 -43.20 -26.37
CA ILE A 38 0.90 -44.22 -25.79
C ILE A 38 0.57 -45.62 -26.36
N SER A 39 -0.71 -45.97 -26.47
CA SER A 39 -1.13 -47.35 -26.80
C SER A 39 -1.40 -47.60 -28.28
N ALA A 40 -1.57 -46.57 -29.10
CA ALA A 40 -1.94 -46.72 -30.51
C ALA A 40 -0.77 -47.21 -31.39
N PRO A 41 -1.07 -47.80 -32.57
CA PRO A 41 -0.06 -48.16 -33.58
C PRO A 41 0.80 -46.96 -34.00
N GLU A 42 2.05 -47.20 -34.38
CA GLU A 42 3.03 -46.15 -34.70
C GLU A 42 2.54 -45.11 -35.72
N ALA A 43 1.73 -45.52 -36.68
CA ALA A 43 1.16 -44.63 -37.69
C ALA A 43 0.18 -43.57 -37.11
N MET A 44 -0.47 -43.83 -35.99
CA MET A 44 -1.45 -42.93 -35.37
C MET A 44 -0.88 -42.10 -34.22
N ARG A 45 0.27 -42.49 -33.66
CA ARG A 45 0.91 -41.79 -32.53
C ARG A 45 1.22 -40.32 -32.83
N PRO A 46 1.74 -39.91 -34.00
CA PRO A 46 2.01 -38.50 -34.29
C PRO A 46 0.75 -37.62 -34.24
N ILE A 47 -0.37 -38.13 -34.76
CA ILE A 47 -1.67 -37.42 -34.75
C ILE A 47 -2.20 -37.27 -33.33
N ALA A 48 -2.09 -38.33 -32.52
CA ALA A 48 -2.50 -38.29 -31.11
C ALA A 48 -1.63 -37.34 -30.27
N TRP A 49 -0.31 -37.34 -30.46
CA TRP A 49 0.59 -36.38 -29.80
C TRP A 49 0.32 -34.94 -30.22
N PHE A 50 0.03 -34.71 -31.50
CA PHE A 50 -0.39 -33.39 -31.98
C PHE A 50 -1.70 -32.93 -31.32
N GLY A 51 -2.70 -33.82 -31.23
CA GLY A 51 -3.96 -33.54 -30.53
C GLY A 51 -3.76 -33.23 -29.05
N ALA A 52 -2.92 -34.00 -28.35
CA ALA A 52 -2.57 -33.74 -26.95
C ALA A 52 -1.87 -32.38 -26.77
N GLY A 53 -0.96 -32.03 -27.69
CA GLY A 53 -0.30 -30.72 -27.71
C GLY A 53 -1.28 -29.56 -27.91
N ALA A 54 -2.22 -29.68 -28.84
CA ALA A 54 -3.26 -28.68 -29.09
C ALA A 54 -4.19 -28.50 -27.88
N LEU A 55 -4.56 -29.59 -27.20
CA LEU A 55 -5.36 -29.55 -25.98
C LEU A 55 -4.61 -28.88 -24.83
N LEU A 56 -3.30 -29.14 -24.68
CA LEU A 56 -2.45 -28.47 -23.69
C LEU A 56 -2.37 -26.96 -23.94
N ILE A 57 -2.15 -26.53 -25.19
CA ILE A 57 -2.13 -25.11 -25.56
C ILE A 57 -3.49 -24.46 -25.27
N THR A 58 -4.59 -25.15 -25.60
CA THR A 58 -5.94 -24.66 -25.31
C THR A 58 -6.16 -24.49 -23.80
N ALA A 59 -5.72 -25.46 -22.99
CA ALA A 59 -5.76 -25.36 -21.53
C ALA A 59 -4.94 -24.17 -21.02
N GLN A 60 -3.73 -23.96 -21.56
CA GLN A 60 -2.88 -22.83 -21.21
C GLN A 60 -3.52 -21.48 -21.57
N ILE A 61 -4.08 -21.35 -22.78
CA ILE A 61 -4.79 -20.14 -23.21
C ILE A 61 -6.02 -19.90 -22.33
N ALA A 62 -6.80 -20.93 -22.00
CA ALA A 62 -7.95 -20.80 -21.11
C ALA A 62 -7.55 -20.34 -19.71
N VAL A 63 -6.45 -20.88 -19.15
CA VAL A 63 -5.91 -20.42 -17.85
C VAL A 63 -5.42 -18.98 -17.93
N MET A 64 -4.72 -18.61 -19.00
CA MET A 64 -4.28 -17.22 -19.21
C MET A 64 -5.44 -16.26 -19.40
N TRP A 65 -6.51 -16.68 -20.09
CA TRP A 65 -7.68 -15.85 -20.40
C TRP A 65 -8.60 -15.69 -19.19
N GLY A 66 -8.94 -16.78 -18.50
CA GLY A 66 -9.74 -16.76 -17.26
C GLY A 66 -8.99 -16.07 -16.12
N GLY A 67 -7.66 -16.10 -16.21
CA GLY A 67 -6.75 -15.34 -15.38
C GLY A 67 -6.63 -13.84 -15.71
N ARG A 68 -7.28 -13.28 -16.74
CA ARG A 68 -7.07 -11.84 -17.07
C ARG A 68 -7.66 -10.87 -16.06
N GLY A 69 -8.61 -11.33 -15.25
CA GLY A 69 -9.03 -10.63 -14.04
C GLY A 69 -8.08 -10.80 -12.84
N MET A 70 -6.91 -11.45 -13.00
CA MET A 70 -5.94 -11.71 -11.91
C MET A 70 -5.22 -10.47 -11.41
N VAL A 71 -5.34 -9.31 -12.06
CA VAL A 71 -5.05 -8.08 -11.33
C VAL A 71 -6.18 -7.95 -10.33
N SER A 72 -5.94 -8.45 -9.12
CA SER A 72 -6.90 -8.33 -8.04
C SER A 72 -7.31 -6.87 -7.95
N ALA A 73 -8.58 -6.58 -7.66
CA ALA A 73 -9.00 -5.17 -7.56
C ALA A 73 -8.12 -4.40 -6.54
N PHE A 74 -7.52 -5.11 -5.57
CA PHE A 74 -6.48 -4.60 -4.69
C PHE A 74 -5.19 -4.23 -5.44
N THR A 75 -4.66 -5.10 -6.30
CA THR A 75 -3.48 -4.78 -7.14
C THR A 75 -3.76 -3.61 -8.09
N SER A 76 -4.95 -3.54 -8.70
CA SER A 76 -5.34 -2.37 -9.52
C SER A 76 -5.44 -1.11 -8.68
N ALA A 77 -5.96 -1.21 -7.45
CA ALA A 77 -6.00 -0.09 -6.52
C ALA A 77 -4.59 0.35 -6.09
N GLN A 78 -3.66 -0.57 -5.84
CA GLN A 78 -2.26 -0.25 -5.54
C GLN A 78 -1.61 0.51 -6.70
N GLN A 79 -1.83 0.06 -7.94
CA GLN A 79 -1.32 0.75 -9.13
C GLN A 79 -1.91 2.16 -9.26
N ALA A 80 -3.23 2.31 -9.07
CA ALA A 80 -3.89 3.61 -9.09
C ALA A 80 -3.36 4.53 -7.98
N TYR A 81 -3.13 4.00 -6.78
CA TYR A 81 -2.61 4.73 -5.64
C TYR A 81 -1.20 5.27 -5.90
N LEU A 82 -0.32 4.42 -6.44
CA LEU A 82 1.04 4.82 -6.83
C LEU A 82 1.04 5.84 -7.97
N ALA A 83 0.04 5.80 -8.86
CA ALA A 83 -0.16 6.79 -9.90
C ALA A 83 -0.79 8.11 -9.39
N GLY A 84 -1.15 8.19 -8.10
CA GLY A 84 -1.84 9.35 -7.52
C GLY A 84 -3.32 9.46 -7.87
N ASP A 85 -3.90 8.46 -8.55
CA ASP A 85 -5.33 8.40 -8.88
C ASP A 85 -6.11 7.89 -7.66
N LEU A 86 -6.29 8.80 -6.69
CA LEU A 86 -6.93 8.50 -5.41
C LEU A 86 -8.40 8.13 -5.62
N ASP A 87 -9.12 8.81 -6.51
CA ASP A 87 -10.54 8.55 -6.77
C ASP A 87 -10.78 7.13 -7.28
N LYS A 88 -9.99 6.70 -8.26
CA LYS A 88 -10.05 5.32 -8.76
C LYS A 88 -9.63 4.31 -7.69
N THR A 89 -8.63 4.64 -6.88
CA THR A 89 -8.20 3.80 -5.77
C THR A 89 -9.34 3.57 -4.78
N ALA A 90 -10.00 4.65 -4.33
CA ALA A 90 -11.12 4.58 -3.41
C ALA A 90 -12.28 3.79 -4.00
N ALA A 91 -12.64 4.03 -5.27
CA ALA A 91 -13.73 3.32 -5.94
C ALA A 91 -13.48 1.79 -6.03
N LEU A 92 -12.24 1.39 -6.37
CA LEU A 92 -11.87 -0.03 -6.46
C LEU A 92 -11.91 -0.72 -5.08
N LEU A 93 -11.43 -0.05 -4.04
CA LEU A 93 -11.37 -0.61 -2.70
C LEU A 93 -12.72 -0.60 -1.98
N GLU A 94 -13.55 0.43 -2.20
CA GLU A 94 -14.94 0.44 -1.71
C GLU A 94 -15.76 -0.68 -2.35
N SER A 95 -15.62 -0.89 -3.67
CA SER A 95 -16.25 -2.03 -4.36
C SER A 95 -15.80 -3.39 -3.80
N LEU A 96 -14.54 -3.50 -3.34
CA LEU A 96 -14.06 -4.70 -2.65
C LEU A 96 -14.70 -4.86 -1.27
N ARG A 97 -14.83 -3.77 -0.52
CA ARG A 97 -15.44 -3.73 0.82
C ARG A 97 -16.92 -4.08 0.77
N GLU A 98 -17.68 -3.46 -0.13
CA GLU A 98 -19.12 -3.71 -0.32
C GLU A 98 -19.43 -5.17 -0.69
N ARG A 99 -18.52 -5.82 -1.42
CA ARG A 99 -18.63 -7.25 -1.77
C ARG A 99 -18.17 -8.19 -0.65
N GLY A 100 -17.80 -7.66 0.52
CA GLY A 100 -17.29 -8.42 1.66
C GLY A 100 -15.93 -9.07 1.41
N ARG A 101 -15.13 -8.54 0.47
CA ARG A 101 -13.84 -9.10 0.05
C ARG A 101 -12.63 -8.26 0.47
N ALA A 102 -12.84 -7.16 1.19
CA ALA A 102 -11.75 -6.36 1.72
C ALA A 102 -11.09 -7.08 2.92
N ASP A 103 -9.81 -7.40 2.78
CA ASP A 103 -8.95 -7.83 3.88
C ASP A 103 -8.34 -6.61 4.59
N MET A 104 -7.55 -6.83 5.66
CA MET A 104 -6.89 -5.74 6.40
C MET A 104 -6.06 -4.84 5.48
N ARG A 105 -5.36 -5.39 4.47
CA ARG A 105 -4.50 -4.61 3.57
C ARG A 105 -5.32 -3.70 2.66
N ALA A 106 -6.43 -4.20 2.12
CA ALA A 106 -7.36 -3.41 1.32
C ALA A 106 -7.97 -2.26 2.13
N LEU A 107 -8.38 -2.52 3.37
CA LEU A 107 -8.93 -1.49 4.26
C LEU A 107 -7.87 -0.47 4.70
N THR A 108 -6.64 -0.91 4.97
CA THR A 108 -5.54 -0.01 5.31
C THR A 108 -5.21 0.92 4.14
N LEU A 109 -5.14 0.37 2.92
CA LEU A 109 -4.89 1.18 1.72
C LEU A 109 -6.04 2.15 1.46
N LEU A 110 -7.29 1.74 1.69
CA LEU A 110 -8.47 2.60 1.54
C LEU A 110 -8.43 3.74 2.56
N GLY A 111 -8.12 3.45 3.82
CA GLY A 111 -7.91 4.46 4.85
C GLY A 111 -6.80 5.46 4.48
N ASN A 112 -5.65 4.96 4.03
CA ASN A 112 -4.56 5.82 3.54
C ASN A 112 -4.98 6.68 2.35
N THR A 113 -5.80 6.13 1.45
CA THR A 113 -6.36 6.85 0.30
C THR A 113 -7.25 8.00 0.77
N TYR A 114 -8.15 7.76 1.73
CA TYR A 114 -9.00 8.81 2.28
C TYR A 114 -8.20 9.90 2.99
N ARG A 115 -7.14 9.56 3.73
CA ARG A 115 -6.24 10.57 4.31
C ARG A 115 -5.58 11.42 3.22
N GLN A 116 -5.12 10.82 2.13
CA GLN A 116 -4.55 11.57 1.00
C GLN A 116 -5.57 12.46 0.27
N MET A 117 -6.86 12.15 0.37
CA MET A 117 -7.95 13.02 -0.08
C MET A 117 -8.33 14.12 0.92
N GLY A 118 -7.72 14.16 2.11
CA GLY A 118 -8.12 15.07 3.19
C GLY A 118 -9.35 14.60 3.99
N ARG A 119 -9.92 13.43 3.67
CA ARG A 119 -11.11 12.86 4.33
C ARG A 119 -10.70 12.07 5.58
N LEU A 120 -10.34 12.77 6.65
CA LEU A 120 -9.75 12.18 7.84
C LEU A 120 -10.71 11.23 8.59
N ASP A 121 -11.99 11.58 8.71
CA ASP A 121 -12.97 10.72 9.40
C ASP A 121 -13.21 9.40 8.67
N ASP A 122 -13.35 9.44 7.35
CA ASP A 122 -13.47 8.24 6.52
C ASP A 122 -12.21 7.37 6.63
N SER A 123 -11.04 8.02 6.68
CA SER A 123 -9.76 7.35 6.86
C SER A 123 -9.72 6.56 8.17
N LEU A 124 -9.99 7.21 9.31
CA LEU A 124 -10.03 6.57 10.62
C LEU A 124 -11.03 5.42 10.65
N SER A 125 -12.23 5.64 10.11
CA SER A 125 -13.27 4.60 10.10
C SER A 125 -12.84 3.33 9.37
N ARG A 126 -12.17 3.45 8.20
CA ARG A 126 -11.66 2.28 7.46
C ARG A 126 -10.44 1.66 8.13
N LEU A 127 -9.59 2.45 8.78
CA LEU A 127 -8.41 1.95 9.48
C LEU A 127 -8.77 1.20 10.76
N TYR A 128 -9.77 1.64 11.51
CA TYR A 128 -10.30 0.87 12.64
C TYR A 128 -10.92 -0.45 12.17
N GLU A 129 -11.67 -0.45 11.06
CA GLU A 129 -12.15 -1.72 10.45
C GLU A 129 -10.97 -2.65 10.05
N ALA A 130 -9.86 -2.08 9.58
CA ALA A 130 -8.65 -2.85 9.26
C ALA A 130 -8.00 -3.44 10.52
N LEU A 131 -7.95 -2.66 11.60
CA LEU A 131 -7.44 -3.06 12.90
C LEU A 131 -8.30 -4.16 13.53
N ASP A 132 -9.63 -4.08 13.42
CA ASP A 132 -10.54 -5.14 13.89
C ASP A 132 -10.29 -6.50 13.21
N LYS A 133 -9.84 -6.47 11.94
CA LYS A 133 -9.46 -7.70 11.21
C LYS A 133 -8.09 -8.23 11.61
N ALA A 134 -7.18 -7.38 12.08
CA ALA A 134 -5.84 -7.77 12.53
C ALA A 134 -5.35 -6.83 13.65
N PRO A 135 -5.72 -7.09 14.93
CA PRO A 135 -5.53 -6.14 16.04
C PRO A 135 -4.08 -5.77 16.35
N ASP A 136 -3.14 -6.66 16.05
CA ASP A 136 -1.72 -6.50 16.37
C ASP A 136 -0.88 -6.20 15.11
N HIS A 137 -1.53 -5.88 13.98
CA HIS A 137 -0.80 -5.60 12.76
C HIS A 137 -0.34 -4.13 12.73
N PRO A 138 0.94 -3.83 12.43
CA PRO A 138 1.47 -2.46 12.50
C PRO A 138 0.87 -1.52 11.44
N PHE A 139 0.61 -1.98 10.21
CA PHE A 139 0.15 -1.09 9.13
C PHE A 139 -1.16 -0.30 9.40
N PRO A 140 -2.26 -0.90 9.92
CA PRO A 140 -3.41 -0.13 10.37
C PRO A 140 -3.06 0.92 11.42
N LEU A 141 -2.25 0.58 12.42
CA LEU A 141 -1.84 1.48 13.51
C LEU A 141 -1.04 2.68 12.98
N ILE A 142 -0.10 2.45 12.06
CA ILE A 142 0.66 3.52 11.39
C ILE A 142 -0.29 4.43 10.60
N GLY A 143 -1.25 3.84 9.87
CA GLY A 143 -2.27 4.62 9.16
C GLY A 143 -3.13 5.47 10.10
N ILE A 144 -3.53 4.91 11.26
CA ILE A 144 -4.29 5.62 12.29
C ILE A 144 -3.46 6.78 12.83
N GLY A 145 -2.22 6.53 13.24
CA GLY A 145 -1.30 7.56 13.74
C GLY A 145 -1.12 8.71 12.76
N ARG A 146 -0.86 8.42 11.48
CA ARG A 146 -0.69 9.45 10.43
C ARG A 146 -1.97 10.25 10.20
N THR A 147 -3.12 9.63 10.34
CA THR A 147 -4.43 10.29 10.17
C THR A 147 -4.75 11.20 11.35
N LEU A 148 -4.50 10.72 12.58
CA LEU A 148 -4.63 11.49 13.81
C LEU A 148 -3.67 12.68 13.84
N LEU A 149 -2.41 12.47 13.43
CA LEU A 149 -1.41 13.54 13.27
C LEU A 149 -1.91 14.62 12.31
N SER A 150 -2.40 14.20 11.14
CA SER A 150 -2.95 15.12 10.14
C SER A 150 -4.19 15.88 10.64
N GLY A 151 -4.93 15.29 11.58
CA GLY A 151 -6.09 15.89 12.24
C GLY A 151 -5.77 16.71 13.49
N GLY A 152 -4.49 16.86 13.86
CA GLY A 152 -4.07 17.62 15.05
C GLY A 152 -4.19 16.86 16.38
N GLN A 153 -4.55 15.58 16.35
CA GLN A 153 -4.74 14.76 17.55
C GLN A 153 -3.42 14.09 17.97
N TYR A 154 -2.46 14.91 18.40
CA TYR A 154 -1.05 14.52 18.53
C TYR A 154 -0.77 13.42 19.57
N ASP A 155 -1.42 13.47 20.74
CA ASP A 155 -1.20 12.44 21.77
C ASP A 155 -1.73 11.08 21.34
N LEU A 156 -2.91 11.04 20.72
CA LEU A 156 -3.49 9.81 20.17
C LEU A 156 -2.66 9.28 19.00
N ALA A 157 -2.09 10.18 18.18
CA ALA A 157 -1.19 9.80 17.12
C ALA A 157 0.08 9.12 17.67
N ALA A 158 0.69 9.71 18.71
CA ALA A 158 1.86 9.14 19.37
C ALA A 158 1.56 7.77 19.98
N GLU A 159 0.40 7.58 20.62
CA GLU A 159 -0.02 6.27 21.15
C GLU A 159 -0.16 5.22 20.03
N ALA A 160 -0.75 5.59 18.89
CA ALA A 160 -0.90 4.68 17.76
C ALA A 160 0.45 4.27 17.16
N PHE A 161 1.41 5.20 17.06
CA PHE A 161 2.76 4.89 16.58
C PHE A 161 3.56 4.06 17.58
N ASP A 162 3.46 4.34 18.87
CA ASP A 162 4.12 3.55 19.92
C ASP A 162 3.61 2.09 19.87
N ARG A 163 2.28 1.91 19.79
CA ARG A 163 1.67 0.59 19.59
C ARG A 163 2.17 -0.09 18.31
N ALA A 164 2.29 0.64 17.21
CA ALA A 164 2.87 0.08 15.99
C ALA A 164 4.29 -0.44 16.26
N LEU A 165 5.17 0.38 16.85
CA LEU A 165 6.57 0.06 17.14
C LEU A 165 6.78 -1.11 18.11
N THR A 166 5.77 -1.48 18.91
CA THR A 166 5.81 -2.71 19.74
C THR A 166 5.67 -3.99 18.93
N ALA A 167 5.08 -3.94 17.73
CA ALA A 167 5.02 -5.05 16.80
C ALA A 167 6.31 -5.15 15.96
N ASP A 168 6.56 -6.31 15.35
CA ASP A 168 7.60 -6.46 14.33
C ASP A 168 7.23 -5.58 13.12
N THR A 169 7.77 -4.36 13.12
CA THR A 169 7.34 -3.25 12.27
C THR A 169 8.30 -3.08 11.10
N PRO A 170 7.84 -3.40 9.88
CA PRO A 170 8.53 -2.96 8.68
C PRO A 170 8.63 -1.42 8.68
N GLN A 171 9.76 -0.87 8.20
CA GLN A 171 10.00 0.58 8.15
C GLN A 171 9.97 1.27 9.52
N ARG A 172 10.62 0.66 10.52
CA ARG A 172 10.72 1.22 11.89
C ARG A 172 11.14 2.69 11.91
N GLU A 173 12.09 3.10 11.07
CA GLU A 173 12.61 4.47 11.05
C GLU A 173 11.56 5.50 10.62
N ASP A 174 10.76 5.19 9.59
CA ASP A 174 9.64 6.03 9.15
C ASP A 174 8.63 6.23 10.30
N VAL A 175 8.35 5.16 11.06
CA VAL A 175 7.44 5.21 12.20
C VAL A 175 8.05 5.96 13.40
N CYS A 176 9.36 5.85 13.64
CA CYS A 176 10.06 6.65 14.64
C CYS A 176 10.01 8.15 14.29
N PHE A 177 10.20 8.51 13.03
CA PHE A 177 10.03 9.87 12.53
C PHE A 177 8.60 10.37 12.78
N ASP A 178 7.59 9.60 12.38
CA ASP A 178 6.19 9.94 12.58
C ASP A 178 5.83 10.13 14.07
N LEU A 179 6.33 9.24 14.94
CA LEU A 179 6.17 9.34 16.40
C LEU A 179 6.81 10.63 16.93
N ALA A 180 8.05 10.90 16.56
CA ALA A 180 8.73 12.13 16.99
C ALA A 180 8.02 13.38 16.48
N HIS A 181 7.47 13.35 15.26
CA HIS A 181 6.70 14.45 14.69
C HIS A 181 5.42 14.70 15.50
N ALA A 182 4.68 13.64 15.85
CA ALA A 182 3.51 13.73 16.72
C ALA A 182 3.88 14.27 18.11
N LEU A 183 4.90 13.71 18.77
CA LEU A 183 5.36 14.17 20.09
C LEU A 183 5.78 15.64 20.08
N TYR A 184 6.51 16.06 19.05
CA TYR A 184 6.93 17.45 18.90
C TYR A 184 5.76 18.41 18.75
N ARG A 185 4.78 18.06 17.89
CA ARG A 185 3.56 18.86 17.70
C ARG A 185 2.68 18.89 18.95
N GLY A 186 2.67 17.81 19.73
CA GLY A 186 2.04 17.74 21.05
C GLY A 186 2.80 18.46 22.17
N GLY A 187 3.95 19.09 21.89
CA GLY A 187 4.75 19.81 22.88
C GLY A 187 5.64 18.91 23.76
N ARG A 188 5.68 17.60 23.51
CA ARG A 188 6.51 16.62 24.22
C ARG A 188 7.92 16.57 23.64
N VAL A 189 8.59 17.72 23.67
CA VAL A 189 9.88 18.00 23.01
C VAL A 189 10.99 17.03 23.43
N GLU A 190 11.10 16.75 24.73
CA GLU A 190 12.15 15.89 25.28
C GLU A 190 12.02 14.44 24.80
N GLU A 191 10.79 13.94 24.69
CA GLU A 191 10.50 12.59 24.20
C GLU A 191 10.73 12.50 22.68
N ALA A 192 10.30 13.52 21.92
CA ALA A 192 10.60 13.60 20.49
C ALA A 192 12.12 13.57 20.22
N ARG A 193 12.90 14.27 21.05
CA ARG A 193 14.36 14.29 20.97
C ARG A 193 14.98 12.93 21.28
N ALA A 194 14.46 12.21 22.28
CA ALA A 194 14.92 10.86 22.60
C ALA A 194 14.70 9.91 21.42
N VAL A 195 13.49 9.91 20.84
CA VAL A 195 13.13 9.05 19.69
C VAL A 195 14.05 9.29 18.49
N LEU A 196 14.30 10.54 18.12
CA LEU A 196 15.14 10.85 16.96
C LEU A 196 16.65 10.64 17.18
N ASN A 197 17.13 10.66 18.43
CA ASN A 197 18.53 10.37 18.72
C ASN A 197 18.89 8.90 18.46
N GLU A 198 17.91 8.00 18.64
CA GLU A 198 18.09 6.56 18.44
C GLU A 198 17.64 6.07 17.05
N SER A 199 17.07 6.97 16.24
CA SER A 199 16.52 6.68 14.91
C SER A 199 17.47 7.13 13.80
N ALA A 200 17.57 6.33 12.75
CA ALA A 200 18.24 6.70 11.51
C ALA A 200 17.32 7.57 10.63
N PRO A 201 17.88 8.35 9.68
CA PRO A 201 17.07 9.07 8.70
C PRO A 201 16.17 8.09 7.91
N PRO A 202 14.92 8.47 7.60
CA PRO A 202 14.03 7.66 6.76
C PRO A 202 14.58 7.57 5.32
N ASP A 203 14.24 6.48 4.63
CA ASP A 203 14.68 6.23 3.24
C ASP A 203 14.00 7.16 2.23
N ASP A 204 12.77 7.60 2.52
CA ASP A 204 12.01 8.50 1.65
C ASP A 204 12.58 9.92 1.68
N ALA A 205 12.98 10.41 0.52
CA ALA A 205 13.60 11.74 0.38
C ALA A 205 12.68 12.89 0.81
N ASN A 206 11.34 12.71 0.75
CA ASN A 206 10.42 13.72 1.23
C ASN A 206 10.43 13.73 2.77
N GLU A 207 10.35 12.56 3.40
CA GLU A 207 10.41 12.44 4.86
C GLU A 207 11.77 12.88 5.42
N ALA A 208 12.87 12.66 4.70
CA ALA A 208 14.22 13.07 5.10
C ALA A 208 14.35 14.58 5.36
N LEU A 209 13.68 15.44 4.58
CA LEU A 209 13.66 16.89 4.83
C LEU A 209 13.04 17.21 6.19
N MET A 210 11.86 16.69 6.47
CA MET A 210 11.15 17.00 7.70
C MET A 210 11.80 16.34 8.92
N TYR A 211 12.42 15.17 8.74
CA TYR A 211 13.27 14.55 9.73
C TYR A 211 14.45 15.46 10.11
N ALA A 212 15.20 15.98 9.13
CA ALA A 212 16.32 16.89 9.38
C ALA A 212 15.85 18.20 10.02
N TYR A 213 14.74 18.75 9.53
CA TYR A 213 14.13 19.95 10.10
C TYR A 213 13.76 19.75 11.57
N LEU A 214 13.14 18.63 11.90
CA LEU A 214 12.71 18.31 13.25
C LEU A 214 13.92 18.13 14.17
N ARG A 215 14.97 17.43 13.73
CA ARG A 215 16.22 17.31 14.50
C ARG A 215 16.87 18.65 14.79
N TRP A 216 16.86 19.57 13.82
CA TRP A 216 17.33 20.95 14.02
C TRP A 216 16.47 21.69 15.06
N ARG A 217 15.14 21.62 14.96
CA ARG A 217 14.21 22.24 15.94
C ARG A 217 14.42 21.71 17.36
N LEU A 218 14.85 20.45 17.49
CA LEU A 218 15.13 19.78 18.75
C LEU A 218 16.56 19.98 19.26
N GLY A 219 17.43 20.67 18.50
CA GLY A 219 18.82 20.95 18.87
C GLY A 219 19.77 19.75 18.79
N ILE A 220 19.41 18.71 18.05
CA ILE A 220 20.17 17.45 17.90
C ILE A 220 20.60 17.16 16.46
N GLY A 221 20.45 18.14 15.58
CA GLY A 221 20.82 18.06 14.17
C GLY A 221 21.20 19.42 13.61
N GLU A 222 21.83 19.37 12.44
CA GLU A 222 22.17 20.55 11.67
C GLU A 222 20.95 21.07 10.92
N ARG A 223 20.98 22.35 10.56
CA ARG A 223 19.96 22.96 9.71
C ARG A 223 19.93 22.22 8.36
N PRO A 224 18.73 21.91 7.80
CA PRO A 224 18.62 21.30 6.48
C PRO A 224 19.31 22.16 5.41
N SER A 225 20.08 21.54 4.52
CA SER A 225 20.72 22.23 3.40
C SER A 225 19.70 22.62 2.33
N GLY A 226 19.96 23.66 1.55
CA GLY A 226 19.12 24.09 0.43
C GLY A 226 18.79 22.96 -0.56
N MET A 227 19.72 22.04 -0.83
CA MET A 227 19.48 20.87 -1.68
C MET A 227 18.43 19.91 -1.10
N LEU A 228 18.49 19.65 0.22
CA LEU A 228 17.52 18.81 0.90
C LEU A 228 16.15 19.49 1.00
N ILE A 229 16.14 20.81 1.16
CA ILE A 229 14.90 21.60 1.11
C ILE A 229 14.28 21.47 -0.29
N GLU A 230 15.05 21.70 -1.36
CA GLU A 230 14.56 21.61 -2.74
C GLU A 230 13.97 20.23 -3.07
N SER A 231 14.55 19.14 -2.56
CA SER A 231 14.06 17.78 -2.84
C SER A 231 12.73 17.43 -2.15
N GLY A 232 12.46 17.99 -0.97
CA GLY A 232 11.28 17.61 -0.17
C GLY A 232 10.17 18.67 -0.05
N ILE A 233 10.47 19.95 -0.29
CA ILE A 233 9.57 21.05 0.09
C ILE A 233 8.23 21.03 -0.64
N VAL A 234 8.20 20.55 -1.90
CA VAL A 234 6.96 20.46 -2.69
C VAL A 234 5.98 19.45 -2.07
N PHE A 235 6.48 18.31 -1.59
CA PHE A 235 5.65 17.30 -0.93
C PHE A 235 5.00 17.87 0.34
N TRP A 236 5.78 18.53 1.19
CA TRP A 236 5.27 19.11 2.44
C TRP A 236 4.36 20.31 2.22
N ARG A 237 4.59 21.10 1.17
CA ARG A 237 3.67 22.18 0.76
C ARG A 237 2.31 21.61 0.35
N ASN A 238 2.30 20.53 -0.43
CA ASN A 238 1.05 19.86 -0.81
C ASN A 238 0.35 19.24 0.39
N ALA A 239 1.11 18.68 1.35
CA ALA A 239 0.55 18.18 2.60
C ALA A 239 -0.06 19.29 3.45
N ALA A 240 0.59 20.44 3.58
CA ALA A 240 0.06 21.61 4.28
C ALA A 240 -1.25 22.09 3.65
N ALA A 241 -1.28 22.20 2.31
CA ALA A 241 -2.48 22.60 1.58
C ALA A 241 -3.63 21.58 1.73
N ARG A 242 -3.33 20.28 1.68
CA ARG A 242 -4.32 19.21 1.85
C ARG A 242 -5.03 19.26 3.19
N PHE A 243 -4.30 19.64 4.25
CA PHE A 243 -4.82 19.66 5.62
C PHE A 243 -4.97 21.10 6.15
N ALA A 244 -5.15 22.09 5.27
CA ALA A 244 -5.17 23.51 5.64
C ALA A 244 -6.22 23.86 6.72
N ASP A 245 -7.30 23.08 6.80
CA ASP A 245 -8.37 23.25 7.78
C ASP A 245 -8.06 22.62 9.16
N THR A 246 -6.88 22.04 9.34
CA THR A 246 -6.44 21.45 10.61
C THR A 246 -5.29 22.24 11.24
N ASP A 247 -5.17 22.15 12.57
CA ASP A 247 -4.05 22.76 13.30
C ASP A 247 -2.69 22.24 12.82
N TYR A 248 -2.65 20.98 12.38
CA TYR A 248 -1.48 20.37 11.78
C TYR A 248 -1.10 21.04 10.46
N GLY A 249 -2.06 21.22 9.54
CA GLY A 249 -1.79 21.85 8.25
C GLY A 249 -1.39 23.31 8.38
N ALA A 250 -2.02 24.06 9.29
CA ALA A 250 -1.65 25.44 9.59
C ALA A 250 -0.20 25.54 10.13
N SER A 251 0.16 24.67 11.08
CA SER A 251 1.52 24.61 11.62
C SER A 251 2.55 24.20 10.56
N LEU A 252 2.20 23.21 9.74
CA LEU A 252 3.05 22.73 8.66
C LEU A 252 3.25 23.80 7.57
N ALA A 253 2.23 24.61 7.26
CA ALA A 253 2.35 25.72 6.32
C ALA A 253 3.40 26.73 6.78
N GLY A 254 3.42 27.08 8.07
CA GLY A 254 4.44 27.96 8.66
C GLY A 254 5.85 27.37 8.57
N ASP A 255 6.00 26.08 8.86
CA ASP A 255 7.29 25.38 8.73
C ASP A 255 7.78 25.38 7.27
N VAL A 256 6.88 25.11 6.30
CA VAL A 256 7.18 25.11 4.86
C VAL A 256 7.56 26.50 4.35
N GLU A 257 6.89 27.55 4.81
CA GLU A 257 7.22 28.94 4.45
C GLU A 257 8.62 29.32 4.96
N MET A 258 8.93 28.98 6.21
CA MET A 258 10.26 29.20 6.79
C MET A 258 11.36 28.50 5.98
N LEU A 259 11.16 27.20 5.70
CA LEU A 259 12.11 26.42 4.88
C LEU A 259 12.27 26.99 3.47
N SER A 260 11.18 27.48 2.86
CA SER A 260 11.23 28.07 1.51
C SER A 260 12.08 29.34 1.49
N ARG A 261 11.96 30.21 2.51
CA ARG A 261 12.78 31.44 2.62
C ARG A 261 14.26 31.12 2.77
N TRP A 262 14.59 30.10 3.57
CA TRP A 262 15.98 29.66 3.75
C TRP A 262 16.63 29.18 2.45
N MET A 263 15.88 28.46 1.62
CA MET A 263 16.36 28.00 0.31
C MET A 263 16.63 29.19 -0.64
N GLU A 264 15.86 30.28 -0.54
CA GLU A 264 16.07 31.50 -1.33
C GLU A 264 17.30 32.28 -0.87
N GLU A 265 17.60 32.29 0.44
CA GLU A 265 18.79 32.95 1.02
C GLU A 265 20.11 32.26 0.62
N GLU A 266 20.08 30.97 0.30
CA GLU A 266 21.25 30.15 -0.06
C GLU A 266 21.55 30.14 -1.58
N ARG A 267 20.68 30.74 -2.41
CA ARG A 267 20.86 30.86 -3.87
C ARG A 267 21.58 32.15 -4.28
#